data_AF-A0A5N0E7X3-F1
#
_entry.id   AF-A0A5N0E7X3-F1
#
_cell.length_a   1.000
_cell.length_b   1.000
_cell.length_c   1.000
_cell.angle_alpha   90.00
_cell.angle_beta   90.00
_cell.angle_gamma   90.00
#
_symmetry.space_group_name_H-M   'P 1'
#
loop_
_entity.id
_entity.type
_entity.pdbx_description
1 polymer ?
#
loop_
_entity_poly.entity_id
_entity_poly.type
_entity_poly.pdbx_seq_one_letter_code
_entity_poly.pdbx_strand_id
1 'polypeptide(L)'
;MPDHNDESVLPIPSDLYLEVGEVQDQLAELQSKLLDLQHRYYELSRAPRSLDVDTLGEPISPLHAAQLTENWLSSADSNLWRASEQLARARAYAGRLKLTDHACEQREHQLTQRRPPIDRTR
;
A
#
# COMPACT_ATOMS: atom_id res chain seq x y z
N MET A 1 0.57 24.85 32.51
CA MET A 1 1.06 24.18 31.28
C MET A 1 -0.11 24.20 30.32
N PRO A 2 -0.11 24.98 29.24
CA PRO A 2 -1.29 25.07 28.38
C PRO A 2 -1.34 23.84 27.48
N ASP A 3 -2.49 23.15 27.54
CA ASP A 3 -2.87 22.08 26.65
C ASP A 3 -2.72 22.54 25.20
N HIS A 4 -1.67 22.06 24.52
CA HIS A 4 -1.62 22.07 23.07
C HIS A 4 -2.61 21.00 22.61
N ASN A 5 -3.89 21.36 22.56
CA ASN A 5 -4.84 20.67 21.69
C ASN A 5 -4.35 20.92 20.27
N ASP A 6 -3.48 20.02 19.82
CA ASP A 6 -3.01 19.92 18.46
C ASP A 6 -4.20 19.39 17.64
N GLU A 7 -5.22 20.24 17.46
CA GLU A 7 -6.33 19.93 16.57
C GLU A 7 -5.73 19.68 15.19
N SER A 8 -5.68 18.40 14.83
CA SER A 8 -5.19 17.97 13.54
C SER A 8 -6.05 18.63 12.47
N VAL A 9 -5.42 19.42 11.61
CA VAL A 9 -6.07 19.98 10.43
C VAL A 9 -6.61 18.78 9.65
N LEU A 10 -7.92 18.75 9.41
CA LEU A 10 -8.58 17.67 8.68
C LEU A 10 -7.82 17.38 7.38
N PRO A 11 -7.78 16.15 6.85
CA PRO A 11 -7.21 15.90 5.53
C PRO A 11 -8.10 16.47 4.42
N ILE A 12 -7.53 16.79 3.25
CA ILE A 12 -8.33 17.19 2.08
C ILE A 12 -8.80 15.90 1.38
N PRO A 13 -10.11 15.72 1.14
CA PRO A 13 -10.62 14.51 0.50
C PRO A 13 -10.02 14.21 -0.89
N SER A 14 -9.68 15.24 -1.67
CA SER A 14 -9.00 15.05 -2.97
C SER A 14 -7.60 14.48 -2.82
N ASP A 15 -6.87 14.87 -1.77
CA ASP A 15 -5.51 14.39 -1.52
C ASP A 15 -5.57 12.92 -1.11
N LEU A 16 -6.48 12.57 -0.21
CA LEU A 16 -6.73 11.16 0.15
C LEU A 16 -7.18 10.31 -1.04
N TYR A 17 -7.96 10.88 -1.96
CA TYR A 17 -8.33 10.19 -3.21
C TYR A 17 -7.09 9.89 -4.08
N LEU A 18 -6.13 10.83 -4.16
CA LEU A 18 -4.88 10.63 -4.90
C LEU A 18 -4.00 9.59 -4.20
N GLU A 19 -3.85 9.67 -2.88
CA GLU A 19 -3.09 8.69 -2.08
C GLU A 19 -3.63 7.27 -2.26
N VAL A 20 -4.96 7.07 -2.26
CA VAL A 20 -5.55 5.76 -2.57
C VAL A 20 -5.16 5.29 -3.98
N GLY A 21 -5.11 6.21 -4.95
CA GLY A 21 -4.65 5.91 -6.30
C GLY A 21 -3.20 5.47 -6.37
N GLU A 22 -2.31 6.16 -5.65
CA GLU A 22 -0.89 5.78 -5.56
C GLU A 22 -0.70 4.38 -4.98
N VAL A 23 -1.47 4.04 -3.94
CA VAL A 23 -1.45 2.68 -3.35
C VAL A 23 -1.94 1.63 -4.36
N GLN A 24 -2.93 1.95 -5.19
CA GLN A 24 -3.36 1.03 -6.26
C GLN A 24 -2.25 0.79 -7.29
N ASP A 25 -1.55 1.84 -7.70
CA ASP A 25 -0.47 1.75 -8.68
C ASP A 25 0.69 0.90 -8.13
N GLN A 26 1.08 1.12 -6.87
CA GLN A 26 2.08 0.29 -6.18
C GLN A 26 1.66 -1.18 -6.08
N LEU A 27 0.38 -1.45 -5.85
CA LEU A 27 -0.14 -2.81 -5.80
C LEU A 27 -0.07 -3.49 -7.18
N ALA A 28 -0.38 -2.77 -8.25
CA ALA A 28 -0.25 -3.30 -9.62
C ALA A 28 1.22 -3.64 -9.96
N GLU A 29 2.17 -2.80 -9.54
CA GLU A 29 3.60 -3.12 -9.68
C GLU A 29 3.99 -4.38 -8.89
N LEU A 30 3.47 -4.54 -7.67
CA LEU A 30 3.74 -5.72 -6.85
C LEU A 30 3.17 -7.00 -7.47
N GLN A 31 1.98 -6.94 -8.07
CA GLN A 31 1.38 -8.06 -8.81
C GLN A 31 2.26 -8.48 -9.98
N SER A 32 2.79 -7.53 -10.76
CA SER A 32 3.72 -7.84 -11.85
C SER A 32 4.97 -8.57 -11.33
N LYS A 33 5.55 -8.10 -10.22
CA LYS A 33 6.72 -8.74 -9.60
C LYS A 33 6.42 -10.14 -9.07
N LEU A 34 5.23 -10.36 -8.50
CA LEU A 34 4.81 -11.69 -8.05
C LEU A 34 4.65 -12.65 -9.22
N LEU A 35 4.06 -12.21 -10.33
CA LEU A 35 3.91 -13.03 -11.54
C LEU A 35 5.28 -13.47 -12.10
N ASP A 36 6.25 -12.56 -12.13
CA ASP A 36 7.62 -12.87 -12.54
C ASP A 36 8.27 -13.92 -11.61
N LEU A 37 8.06 -13.80 -10.29
CA LEU A 37 8.55 -14.77 -9.32
C LEU A 37 7.88 -16.14 -9.48
N GLN A 38 6.56 -16.18 -9.64
CA GLN A 38 5.81 -17.42 -9.88
C GLN A 38 6.35 -18.14 -11.11
N HIS A 39 6.55 -17.44 -12.22
CA HIS A 39 7.09 -18.02 -13.44
C HIS A 39 8.51 -18.59 -13.22
N ARG A 40 9.37 -17.87 -12.49
CA ARG A 40 10.72 -18.35 -12.18
C ARG A 40 10.72 -19.59 -11.27
N TYR A 41 9.85 -19.64 -10.27
CA TYR A 41 9.72 -20.81 -9.39
C TYR A 41 9.08 -22.01 -10.10
N TYR A 42 8.15 -21.75 -11.02
CA TYR A 42 7.61 -22.77 -11.91
C TYR A 42 8.70 -23.40 -12.78
N GLU A 43 9.59 -22.60 -13.38
CA GLU A 43 10.72 -23.14 -14.15
C GLU A 43 11.72 -23.90 -13.28
N LEU A 44 11.98 -23.45 -12.04
CA LEU A 44 12.82 -24.19 -11.08
C LEU A 44 12.20 -25.54 -10.69
N SER A 45 10.88 -25.62 -10.50
CA SER A 45 10.21 -26.87 -10.13
C SER A 45 10.30 -27.94 -11.23
N ARG A 46 10.53 -27.53 -12.49
CA ARG A 46 10.77 -28.41 -13.63
C ARG A 46 12.21 -28.91 -13.74
N ALA A 47 13.13 -28.34 -12.97
CA ALA A 47 14.53 -28.75 -12.89
C ALA A 47 14.91 -29.20 -11.46
N PRO A 48 14.22 -30.20 -10.86
CA PRO A 48 14.42 -30.56 -9.45
C PRO A 48 15.82 -31.09 -9.13
N ARG A 49 16.55 -31.58 -10.15
CA ARG A 49 17.95 -32.02 -10.00
C ARG A 49 18.94 -30.86 -9.80
N SER A 50 18.50 -29.64 -10.08
CA SER A 50 19.28 -28.42 -9.90
C SER A 50 19.00 -27.74 -8.56
N LEU A 51 18.15 -28.35 -7.72
CA LEU A 51 17.75 -27.81 -6.43
C LEU A 51 18.33 -28.66 -5.31
N ASP A 52 18.79 -27.99 -4.27
CA ASP A 52 19.11 -28.58 -2.98
C ASP A 52 18.43 -27.72 -1.90
N VAL A 53 18.25 -28.30 -0.72
CA VAL A 53 17.74 -27.57 0.46
C VAL A 53 18.79 -27.62 1.55
N ASP A 54 18.88 -26.55 2.32
CA ASP A 54 19.70 -26.61 3.52
C ASP A 54 19.07 -27.54 4.58
N THR A 55 19.82 -27.81 5.65
CA THR A 55 19.35 -28.64 6.76
C THR A 55 18.72 -27.83 7.89
N LEU A 56 18.34 -26.56 7.65
CA LEU A 56 17.73 -25.70 8.65
C LEU A 56 16.21 -25.84 8.59
N GLY A 57 15.63 -26.37 9.67
CA GLY A 57 14.18 -26.52 9.81
C GLY A 57 13.68 -27.93 9.54
N GLU A 58 12.40 -28.04 9.19
CA GLU A 58 11.73 -29.32 8.97
C GLU A 58 12.25 -29.99 7.68
N PRO A 59 12.51 -31.32 7.70
CA PRO A 59 12.93 -32.05 6.50
C PRO A 59 11.94 -31.87 5.35
N ILE A 60 12.44 -31.38 4.21
CA ILE A 60 11.65 -31.14 3.01
C ILE A 60 12.47 -31.53 1.78
N SER A 61 11.81 -31.99 0.71
CA SER A 61 12.52 -32.23 -0.56
C SER A 61 12.64 -30.93 -1.35
N PRO A 62 13.71 -30.73 -2.15
CA PRO A 62 13.89 -29.50 -2.93
C PRO A 62 12.73 -29.21 -3.89
N LEU A 63 12.17 -30.25 -4.52
CA LEU A 63 10.98 -30.11 -5.36
C LEU A 63 9.77 -29.62 -4.56
N HIS A 64 9.54 -30.19 -3.38
CA HIS A 64 8.40 -29.83 -2.54
C HIS A 64 8.55 -28.40 -2.01
N ALA A 65 9.77 -27.97 -1.67
CA ALA A 65 10.04 -26.58 -1.27
C ALA A 65 9.73 -25.59 -2.41
N ALA A 66 10.14 -25.90 -3.65
CA ALA A 66 9.81 -25.07 -4.81
C ALA A 66 8.29 -25.00 -5.07
N GLN A 67 7.58 -26.13 -4.98
CA GLN A 67 6.12 -26.18 -5.16
C GLN A 67 5.36 -25.41 -4.08
N LEU A 68 5.78 -25.54 -2.81
CA LEU A 68 5.18 -24.74 -1.73
C LEU A 68 5.41 -23.25 -1.95
N THR A 69 6.61 -22.87 -2.42
CA THR A 69 6.91 -21.47 -2.73
C THR A 69 5.99 -20.94 -3.82
N GLU A 70 5.81 -21.68 -4.91
CA GLU A 70 4.86 -21.35 -5.99
C GLU A 70 3.42 -21.20 -5.47
N ASN A 71 2.96 -22.14 -4.65
CA ASN A 71 1.61 -22.11 -4.07
C ASN A 71 1.39 -20.87 -3.18
N TRP A 72 2.36 -20.52 -2.34
CA TRP A 72 2.27 -19.34 -1.49
C TRP A 72 2.33 -18.04 -2.29
N LEU A 73 3.14 -17.98 -3.36
CA LEU A 73 3.16 -16.84 -4.27
C LEU A 73 1.82 -16.67 -5.01
N SER A 74 1.18 -17.76 -5.43
CA SER A 74 -0.16 -17.75 -6.04
C SER A 74 -1.24 -17.28 -5.06
N SER A 75 -1.16 -17.72 -3.80
CA SER A 75 -2.03 -17.24 -2.73
C SER A 75 -1.83 -15.74 -2.45
N ALA A 76 -0.58 -15.28 -2.41
CA ALA A 76 -0.27 -13.85 -2.25
C ALA A 76 -0.84 -13.00 -3.39
N ASP A 77 -0.70 -13.43 -4.63
CA ASP A 77 -1.27 -12.74 -5.79
C ASP A 77 -2.81 -12.65 -5.71
N SER A 78 -3.47 -13.75 -5.33
CA SER A 78 -4.91 -13.77 -5.10
C SER A 78 -5.37 -12.76 -4.03
N ASN A 79 -4.56 -12.58 -2.98
CA ASN A 79 -4.82 -11.58 -1.95
C ASN A 79 -4.61 -10.16 -2.45
N LEU A 80 -3.57 -9.91 -3.25
CA LEU A 80 -3.35 -8.61 -3.88
C LEU A 80 -4.49 -8.26 -4.83
N TRP A 81 -4.97 -9.21 -5.64
CA TRP A 81 -6.10 -8.99 -6.53
C TRP A 81 -7.35 -8.54 -5.75
N ARG A 82 -7.65 -9.20 -4.63
CA ARG A 82 -8.75 -8.79 -3.72
C ARG A 82 -8.53 -7.40 -3.14
N ALA A 83 -7.32 -7.09 -2.69
CA ALA A 83 -6.99 -5.77 -2.16
C ALA A 83 -7.12 -4.68 -3.24
N SER A 84 -6.71 -4.95 -4.48
CA SER A 84 -6.91 -4.06 -5.63
C SER A 84 -8.39 -3.74 -5.86
N GLU A 85 -9.24 -4.76 -5.84
CA GLU A 85 -10.69 -4.58 -5.99
C GLU A 85 -11.28 -3.71 -4.87
N GLN A 86 -10.85 -3.96 -3.63
CA GLN A 86 -11.30 -3.18 -2.46
C GLN A 86 -10.82 -1.73 -2.55
N LEU A 87 -9.57 -1.48 -2.95
CA LEU A 87 -9.03 -0.14 -3.16
C LEU A 87 -9.78 0.59 -4.28
N ALA A 88 -10.15 -0.09 -5.37
CA ALA A 88 -10.93 0.51 -6.45
C ALA A 88 -12.29 1.00 -5.97
N ARG A 89 -12.97 0.19 -5.14
CA ARG A 89 -14.23 0.58 -4.49
C ARG A 89 -14.02 1.73 -3.52
N ALA A 90 -12.98 1.68 -2.68
CA ALA A 90 -12.65 2.75 -1.75
C ALA A 90 -12.40 4.08 -2.48
N ARG A 91 -11.62 4.06 -3.56
CA ARG A 91 -11.33 5.21 -4.40
C ARG A 91 -12.59 5.80 -5.04
N ALA A 92 -13.50 4.94 -5.52
CA ALA A 92 -14.78 5.38 -6.08
C ALA A 92 -15.63 6.14 -5.05
N TYR A 93 -15.62 5.72 -3.78
CA TYR A 93 -16.29 6.46 -2.71
C TYR A 93 -15.51 7.71 -2.28
N ALA A 94 -14.18 7.64 -2.18
CA ALA A 94 -13.32 8.76 -1.83
C ALA A 94 -13.50 9.94 -2.80
N GLY A 95 -13.63 9.67 -4.10
CA GLY A 95 -13.87 10.69 -5.13
C GLY A 95 -15.21 11.42 -5.02
N ARG A 96 -16.11 10.98 -4.13
CA ARG A 96 -17.40 11.63 -3.84
C ARG A 96 -17.37 12.50 -2.59
N LEU A 97 -16.28 12.43 -1.82
CA LEU A 97 -16.14 13.16 -0.58
C LEU A 97 -15.73 14.61 -0.86
N LYS A 98 -16.35 15.52 -0.13
CA LYS A 98 -15.93 16.92 -0.03
C LYS A 98 -16.07 17.37 1.41
N LEU A 99 -15.25 18.34 1.82
CA LEU A 99 -15.48 19.02 3.09
C LEU A 99 -16.78 19.84 2.99
N THR A 100 -17.47 19.99 4.11
CA THR A 100 -18.56 20.97 4.22
C THR A 100 -17.96 22.38 4.24
N ASP A 101 -18.75 23.39 3.88
CA ASP A 101 -18.29 24.78 3.85
C ASP A 101 -17.74 25.21 5.22
N HIS A 102 -18.44 24.84 6.30
CA HIS A 102 -17.96 25.06 7.67
C HIS A 102 -16.60 24.39 7.93
N ALA A 103 -16.39 23.14 7.50
CA ALA A 103 -15.12 22.44 7.70
C ALA A 103 -13.98 23.05 6.87
N CYS A 104 -14.28 23.59 5.68
CA CYS A 104 -13.32 24.35 4.88
C CYS A 104 -12.87 25.63 5.60
N GLU A 105 -13.83 26.41 6.14
CA GLU A 105 -13.55 27.65 6.87
C GLU A 105 -12.70 27.40 8.13
N GLN A 106 -13.06 26.38 8.92
CA GLN A 106 -12.28 25.97 10.10
C GLN A 106 -10.85 25.60 9.73
N ARG A 107 -10.68 24.83 8.66
CA ARG A 107 -9.37 24.41 8.16
C ARG A 107 -8.52 25.61 7.75
N GLU A 108 -9.07 26.55 6.99
CA GLU A 108 -8.37 27.76 6.56
C GLU A 108 -7.96 28.63 7.76
N HIS A 109 -8.84 28.74 8.76
CA HIS A 109 -8.53 29.44 10.00
C HIS A 109 -7.35 28.78 10.75
N GLN A 110 -7.36 27.45 10.91
CA GLN A 110 -6.27 26.70 11.55
C GLN A 110 -4.95 26.84 10.78
N LEU A 111 -4.98 26.78 9.45
CA LEU A 111 -3.80 26.95 8.61
C LEU A 111 -3.21 28.36 8.71
N THR A 112 -4.07 29.38 8.82
CA THR A 112 -3.63 30.78 8.97
C THR A 112 -3.00 31.03 10.34
N GLN A 113 -3.55 30.44 11.41
CA GLN A 113 -2.98 30.52 12.76
C GLN A 113 -1.63 29.80 12.88
N ARG A 114 -1.39 28.77 12.07
CA ARG A 114 -0.13 28.00 12.05
C ARG A 114 1.00 28.64 11.22
N ARG A 115 0.73 29.70 10.44
CA ARG A 115 1.79 30.40 9.68
C ARG A 115 2.61 31.29 10.61
N PRO A 116 3.95 31.14 10.67
CA PRO A 116 4.78 32.08 11.42
C PRO A 116 4.67 33.49 10.80
N PRO A 117 4.77 34.56 11.61
CA PRO A 117 4.74 35.92 11.09
C PRO A 117 5.89 36.11 10.09
N ILE A 118 5.56 36.67 8.92
CA ILE A 118 6.54 37.00 7.88
C ILE A 118 7.45 38.10 8.45
N ASP A 119 8.69 37.75 8.80
CA ASP A 119 9.72 38.72 9.15
C ASP A 119 10.06 39.55 7.90
N ARG A 120 9.39 40.69 7.76
CA ARG A 120 9.79 41.73 6.81
C ARG A 120 11.03 42.40 7.37
N THR A 121 12.18 41.91 6.97
CA THR A 121 13.48 42.52 7.24
C THR A 121 13.49 43.94 6.68
N ARG A 122 13.84 44.89 7.56
CA ARG A 122 14.05 46.32 7.27
C ARG A 122 15.41 46.55 6.64
#